data_AF-A0A9P1ERW3-F1
#
_entry.id   AF-A0A9P1ERW3-F1
#
_cell.length_a   1.000
_cell.length_b   1.000
_cell.length_c   1.000
_cell.angle_alpha   90.00
_cell.angle_beta   90.00
_cell.angle_gamma   90.00
#
_symmetry.space_group_name_H-M   'P 1'
#
loop_
_entity.id
_entity.type
_entity.pdbx_description
1 polymer ?
#
loop_
_entity_poly.entity_id
_entity_poly.type
_entity_poly.pdbx_seq_one_letter_code
_entity_poly.pdbx_strand_id
1 'polypeptide(L)'
;MEWNTLSVPAKQFILGYLKYSERCNLKLCSRSDRALVDSTKYVADCISIEEQRDGGNSRLILSFEDYTIKLTEEDNVIKIERTGEMESVNGNKYDAARRILERMSDRGTIAAREILVRNTSLKPSEHWILKCERLEIRMVGEERQKCWLQKTIPNLKKLKLIEWGIEGILDLPQKYVEQGRPGDGFQLRFASGNGFRHEEMFEKQWNVEKVECLDPTNGEYLYLINGGFSNFHGVTKISRVIVHEFSTHFVFKEFSC
;
A
#
# COMPACT_ATOMS: atom_id res chain seq x y z
N MET A 1 41.03 -5.38 -6.81
CA MET A 1 40.43 -4.99 -8.11
C MET A 1 39.85 -3.61 -7.91
N GLU A 2 40.26 -2.61 -8.69
CA GLU A 2 39.88 -1.21 -8.45
C GLU A 2 38.71 -0.80 -9.36
N TRP A 3 37.76 -0.02 -8.84
CA TRP A 3 36.59 0.45 -9.59
C TRP A 3 36.96 1.05 -10.95
N ASN A 4 38.01 1.87 -11.00
CA ASN A 4 38.43 2.55 -12.22
C ASN A 4 39.00 1.61 -13.30
N THR A 5 39.40 0.40 -12.92
CA THR A 5 39.94 -0.62 -13.84
C THR A 5 38.87 -1.52 -14.45
N LEU A 6 37.62 -1.45 -13.96
CA LEU A 6 36.52 -2.26 -14.48
C LEU A 6 36.01 -1.72 -15.82
N SER A 7 35.63 -2.64 -16.71
CA SER A 7 34.95 -2.28 -17.96
C SER A 7 33.56 -1.70 -17.69
N VAL A 8 33.06 -0.87 -18.60
CA VAL A 8 31.71 -0.28 -18.50
C VAL A 8 30.63 -1.36 -18.29
N PRO A 9 30.60 -2.49 -19.03
CA PRO A 9 29.61 -3.55 -18.79
C PRO A 9 29.69 -4.15 -17.38
N ALA A 10 30.89 -4.35 -16.83
CA ALA A 10 31.06 -4.87 -15.48
C ALA A 10 30.52 -3.89 -14.43
N LYS A 11 30.77 -2.59 -14.61
CA LYS A 11 30.21 -1.56 -13.73
C LYS A 11 28.68 -1.48 -13.84
N GLN A 12 28.13 -1.57 -15.04
CA GLN A 12 26.67 -1.61 -15.25
C GLN A 12 26.03 -2.82 -14.60
N PHE A 13 26.69 -3.99 -14.65
CA PHE A 13 26.25 -5.19 -13.94
C PHE A 13 26.22 -4.96 -12.42
N ILE A 14 27.28 -4.39 -11.84
CA ILE A 14 27.34 -4.05 -10.41
C ILE A 14 26.26 -3.03 -10.03
N LEU A 15 26.03 -2.00 -10.86
CA LEU A 15 24.96 -1.02 -10.65
C LEU A 15 23.56 -1.65 -10.52
N GLY A 16 23.35 -2.83 -11.13
CA GLY A 16 22.11 -3.58 -11.00
C GLY A 16 21.83 -4.10 -9.58
N TYR A 17 22.84 -4.15 -8.72
CA TYR A 17 22.73 -4.60 -7.34
C TYR A 17 22.74 -3.46 -6.31
N LEU A 18 23.00 -2.23 -6.75
CA LEU A 18 23.01 -1.05 -5.87
C LEU A 18 21.61 -0.49 -5.68
N LYS A 19 21.29 -0.14 -4.43
CA LYS A 19 20.06 0.56 -4.05
C LYS A 19 20.08 2.02 -4.49
N TYR A 20 18.92 2.68 -4.42
CA TYR A 20 18.79 4.08 -4.79
C TYR A 20 19.82 5.00 -4.12
N SER A 21 20.01 4.90 -2.81
CA SER A 21 20.93 5.77 -2.06
C SER A 21 22.39 5.60 -2.49
N GLU A 22 22.81 4.36 -2.72
CA GLU A 22 24.16 3.99 -3.15
C GLU A 22 24.46 4.52 -4.56
N ARG A 23 23.48 4.42 -5.48
CA ARG A 23 23.57 4.98 -6.82
C ARG A 23 23.65 6.51 -6.78
N CYS A 24 22.90 7.16 -5.89
CA CYS A 24 23.00 8.61 -5.67
C CYS A 24 24.39 9.02 -5.19
N ASN A 25 24.95 8.30 -4.21
CA ASN A 25 26.30 8.56 -3.71
C ASN A 25 27.34 8.41 -4.82
N LEU A 26 27.21 7.38 -5.66
CA LEU A 26 28.11 7.15 -6.79
C LEU A 26 28.07 8.29 -7.84
N LYS A 27 26.89 8.91 -8.07
CA LYS A 27 26.78 10.11 -8.94
C LYS A 27 27.55 11.33 -8.41
N LEU A 28 27.91 11.34 -7.13
CA LEU A 28 28.68 12.42 -6.50
C LEU A 28 30.19 12.19 -6.60
N CYS A 29 30.63 10.95 -6.85
CA CYS A 29 32.05 10.61 -6.88
C CYS A 29 32.79 11.21 -8.08
N SER A 30 32.22 11.17 -9.29
CA SER A 30 32.86 11.72 -10.49
C SER A 30 31.88 12.00 -11.64
N ARG A 31 32.32 12.76 -12.66
CA ARG A 31 31.53 12.99 -13.88
C ARG A 31 31.27 11.69 -14.66
N SER A 32 32.25 10.80 -14.73
CA SER A 32 32.12 9.51 -15.40
C SER A 32 31.14 8.59 -14.69
N ASP A 33 31.17 8.57 -13.35
CA ASP A 33 30.24 7.75 -12.57
C ASP A 33 28.82 8.28 -12.69
N ARG A 34 28.64 9.61 -12.70
CA ARG A 34 27.33 10.21 -13.00
C ARG A 34 26.79 9.76 -14.35
N ALA A 35 27.59 9.89 -15.41
CA ALA A 35 27.19 9.47 -16.75
C ALA A 35 26.85 7.97 -16.82
N LEU A 36 27.61 7.13 -16.10
CA LEU A 36 27.35 5.70 -16.00
C LEU A 36 26.02 5.41 -15.30
N VAL A 37 25.76 6.03 -14.15
CA VAL A 37 24.51 5.82 -13.39
C VAL A 37 23.32 6.33 -14.19
N ASP A 38 23.43 7.49 -14.84
CA ASP A 38 22.36 8.09 -15.65
C ASP A 38 22.04 7.28 -16.92
N SER A 39 23.05 6.62 -17.52
CA SER A 39 22.85 5.76 -18.69
C SER A 39 22.40 4.33 -18.34
N THR A 40 22.47 3.94 -17.07
CA THR A 40 22.07 2.60 -16.62
C THR A 40 20.65 2.65 -16.08
N LYS A 41 19.73 1.96 -16.75
CA LYS A 41 18.34 1.88 -16.31
C LYS A 41 18.25 1.39 -14.86
N TYR A 42 17.36 2.01 -14.09
CA TYR A 42 17.05 1.63 -12.72
C TYR A 42 15.54 1.50 -12.60
N VAL A 43 15.10 0.45 -11.92
CA VAL A 43 13.70 0.24 -11.55
C VAL A 43 13.73 -0.09 -10.07
N ALA A 44 13.14 0.77 -9.25
CA ALA A 44 13.10 0.55 -7.82
C ALA A 44 12.31 -0.73 -7.50
N ASP A 45 12.68 -1.45 -6.45
CA ASP A 45 11.88 -2.59 -6.00
C ASP A 45 10.53 -2.13 -5.43
N CYS A 46 10.53 -1.08 -4.59
CA CYS A 46 9.33 -0.57 -3.95
C CYS A 46 9.35 0.95 -3.78
N ILE A 47 8.23 1.59 -4.12
CA ILE A 47 7.94 2.99 -3.79
C ILE A 47 6.67 3.03 -2.94
N SER A 48 6.72 3.74 -1.80
CA SER A 48 5.57 3.93 -0.91
C SER A 48 5.26 5.40 -0.70
N ILE A 49 3.97 5.73 -0.74
CA ILE A 49 3.40 7.02 -0.39
C ILE A 49 2.41 6.75 0.75
N GLU A 50 2.82 7.02 1.98
CA GLU A 50 2.05 6.69 3.17
C GLU A 50 1.83 7.93 4.02
N GLU A 51 0.64 8.12 4.57
CA GLU A 51 0.43 9.13 5.60
C GLU A 51 0.14 8.45 6.94
N GLN A 52 0.90 8.81 7.97
CA GLN A 52 0.70 8.34 9.34
C GLN A 52 0.02 9.44 10.14
N ARG A 53 -0.97 9.06 10.95
CA ARG A 53 -1.71 9.98 11.82
C ARG A 53 -1.50 9.58 13.26
N ASP A 54 -1.09 10.52 14.09
CA ASP A 54 -0.87 10.32 15.51
C ASP A 54 -1.38 11.55 16.28
N GLY A 55 -2.35 11.34 17.18
CA GLY A 55 -2.83 12.37 18.10
C GLY A 55 -3.29 13.69 17.47
N GLY A 56 -3.78 13.69 16.24
CA GLY A 56 -4.20 14.89 15.50
C GLY A 56 -3.14 15.46 14.54
N ASN A 57 -1.88 15.05 14.70
CA ASN A 57 -0.81 15.35 13.76
C ASN A 57 -0.76 14.31 12.65
N SER A 58 -0.33 14.72 11.46
CA SER A 58 -0.24 13.84 10.30
C SER A 58 1.05 14.04 9.54
N ARG A 59 1.80 12.95 9.39
CA ARG A 59 3.11 12.91 8.73
C ARG A 59 3.00 12.13 7.43
N LEU A 60 3.33 12.77 6.33
CA LEU A 60 3.41 12.12 5.02
C LEU A 60 4.83 11.54 4.85
N ILE A 61 4.92 10.29 4.46
CA ILE A 61 6.14 9.51 4.32
C ILE A 61 6.23 9.04 2.87
N LEU A 62 7.31 9.43 2.20
CA LEU A 62 7.64 8.99 0.85
C LEU A 62 8.88 8.10 0.97
N SER A 63 8.75 6.84 0.58
CA SER A 63 9.85 5.88 0.63
C SER A 63 10.18 5.37 -0.77
N PHE A 64 11.48 5.34 -1.06
CA PHE A 64 12.09 4.84 -2.28
C PHE A 64 13.18 3.86 -1.85
N GLU A 65 12.84 2.58 -1.77
CA GLU A 65 13.70 1.55 -1.18
C GLU A 65 14.24 1.92 0.21
N ASP A 66 15.54 2.21 0.31
CA ASP A 66 16.24 2.58 1.54
C ASP A 66 16.22 4.08 1.84
N TYR A 67 15.69 4.89 0.93
CA TYR A 67 15.62 6.34 1.05
C TYR A 67 14.21 6.78 1.47
N THR A 68 14.10 7.49 2.60
CA THR A 68 12.80 7.93 3.14
C THR A 68 12.81 9.43 3.38
N ILE A 69 11.73 10.07 2.93
CA ILE A 69 11.42 11.48 3.18
C ILE A 69 10.16 11.56 4.03
N LYS A 70 10.23 12.28 5.15
CA LYS A 70 9.07 12.56 6.00
C LYS A 70 8.71 14.03 5.91
N LEU A 71 7.42 14.33 5.77
CA LEU A 71 6.88 15.68 5.73
C LEU A 71 5.86 15.84 6.85
N THR A 72 6.12 16.77 7.76
CA THR A 72 5.18 17.19 8.81
C THR A 72 4.80 18.64 8.57
N GLU A 73 3.51 18.97 8.69
CA GLU A 73 2.99 20.33 8.54
C GLU A 73 2.55 20.87 9.90
N GLU A 74 3.07 22.03 10.29
CA GLU A 74 2.72 22.78 11.49
C GLU A 74 2.61 24.26 11.11
N ASP A 75 1.46 24.89 11.35
CA ASP A 75 1.24 26.34 11.13
C ASP A 75 1.69 26.86 9.73
N ASN A 76 1.30 26.16 8.65
CA ASN A 76 1.73 26.43 7.25
C ASN A 76 3.24 26.30 6.98
N VAL A 77 4.01 25.76 7.91
CA VAL A 77 5.42 25.40 7.74
C VAL A 77 5.54 23.89 7.64
N ILE A 78 6.21 23.43 6.59
CA ILE A 78 6.48 22.02 6.34
C ILE A 78 7.90 21.74 6.80
N LYS A 79 8.04 20.83 7.76
CA LYS A 79 9.31 20.21 8.14
C LYS A 79 9.53 18.99 7.25
N ILE A 80 10.60 19.01 6.46
CA ILE A 80 10.99 17.90 5.58
C ILE A 80 12.27 17.27 6.13
N GLU A 81 12.17 16.00 6.52
CA GLU A 81 13.27 15.18 7.04
C GLU A 81 13.70 14.18 5.97
N ARG A 82 14.97 14.19 5.58
CA ARG A 82 15.58 13.28 4.58
C ARG A 82 16.79 12.61 5.20
N THR A 83 16.70 11.35 5.60
CA THR A 83 17.86 10.53 6.05
C THR A 83 18.95 11.31 6.83
N GLY A 84 18.56 12.10 7.84
CA GLY A 84 19.47 12.90 8.68
C GLY A 84 19.56 14.41 8.36
N GLU A 85 19.05 14.87 7.22
CA GLU A 85 18.92 16.29 6.88
C GLU A 85 17.51 16.80 7.19
N MET A 86 17.40 18.05 7.65
CA MET A 86 16.13 18.73 7.89
C MET A 86 16.08 20.07 7.18
N GLU A 87 14.97 20.35 6.51
CA GLU A 87 14.65 21.66 5.96
C GLU A 87 13.23 22.09 6.35
N SER A 88 13.01 23.40 6.42
CA SER A 88 11.70 23.99 6.64
C SER A 88 11.31 24.83 5.43
N VAL A 89 10.11 24.59 4.89
CA VAL A 89 9.59 25.32 3.73
C VAL A 89 8.14 25.71 3.97
N ASN A 90 7.71 26.86 3.48
CA ASN A 90 6.33 27.31 3.62
C ASN A 90 5.40 26.58 2.63
N GLY A 91 4.17 26.32 3.06
CA GLY A 91 3.08 25.81 2.21
C GLY A 91 2.42 24.54 2.75
N ASN A 92 1.83 23.76 1.84
CA ASN A 92 1.13 22.51 2.16
C ASN A 92 2.01 21.28 1.88
N LYS A 93 2.03 20.32 2.81
CA LYS A 93 2.83 19.08 2.68
C LYS A 93 2.51 18.26 1.42
N TYR A 94 1.26 18.26 0.95
CA TYR A 94 0.86 17.54 -0.26
C TYR A 94 1.48 18.15 -1.52
N ASP A 95 1.60 19.48 -1.58
CA ASP A 95 2.25 20.16 -2.71
C ASP A 95 3.77 20.00 -2.66
N ALA A 96 4.36 20.01 -1.46
CA ALA A 96 5.77 19.65 -1.29
C ALA A 96 6.04 18.21 -1.73
N ALA A 97 5.21 17.26 -1.30
CA ALA A 97 5.33 15.86 -1.71
C ALA A 97 5.17 15.67 -3.22
N ARG A 98 4.20 16.36 -3.84
CA ARG A 98 4.04 16.33 -5.31
C ARG A 98 5.31 16.79 -6.03
N ARG A 99 5.89 17.92 -5.61
CA ARG A 99 7.14 18.45 -6.18
C ARG A 99 8.35 17.53 -5.97
N ILE A 100 8.36 16.75 -4.88
CA ILE A 100 9.41 15.76 -4.62
C ILE A 100 9.24 14.57 -5.55
N LEU A 101 8.03 14.00 -5.62
CA LEU A 101 7.70 12.88 -6.50
C LEU A 101 7.93 13.23 -7.98
N GLU A 102 7.58 14.44 -8.41
CA GLU A 102 7.84 14.93 -9.77
C GLU A 102 9.33 14.98 -10.11
N ARG A 103 10.17 15.44 -9.17
CA ARG A 103 11.63 15.46 -9.34
C ARG A 103 12.25 14.06 -9.39
N MET A 104 11.61 13.09 -8.75
CA MET A 104 12.04 11.69 -8.74
C MET A 104 11.49 10.89 -9.93
N SER A 105 10.44 11.40 -10.60
CA SER A 105 9.86 10.79 -11.78
C SER A 105 10.67 11.05 -13.04
N ASP A 106 10.71 10.08 -13.96
CA ASP A 106 11.26 10.29 -15.31
C ASP A 106 10.13 10.77 -16.23
N ARG A 107 10.11 12.07 -16.53
CA ARG A 107 9.07 12.71 -17.37
C ARG A 107 7.65 12.38 -16.91
N GLY A 108 7.40 12.39 -15.59
CA GLY A 108 6.12 12.05 -14.99
C GLY A 108 5.89 10.54 -14.76
N THR A 109 6.80 9.68 -15.23
CA THR A 109 6.71 8.24 -15.01
C THR A 109 7.35 7.88 -13.67
N ILE A 110 6.57 7.25 -12.78
CA ILE A 110 7.03 6.66 -11.52
C ILE A 110 7.05 5.15 -11.72
N ALA A 111 8.25 4.59 -11.79
CA ALA A 111 8.45 3.17 -12.10
C ALA A 111 9.10 2.42 -10.93
N ALA A 112 8.44 1.36 -10.48
CA ALA A 112 8.96 0.43 -9.48
C ALA A 112 8.32 -0.95 -9.70
N ARG A 113 8.87 -2.02 -9.13
CA ARG A 113 8.20 -3.34 -9.20
C ARG A 113 6.90 -3.31 -8.40
N GLU A 114 6.93 -2.66 -7.24
CA GLU A 114 5.78 -2.49 -6.36
C GLU A 114 5.56 -1.01 -6.00
N ILE A 115 4.32 -0.55 -6.09
CA ILE A 115 3.92 0.81 -5.70
C ILE A 115 2.79 0.74 -4.69
N LEU A 116 2.96 1.45 -3.58
CA LEU A 116 2.07 1.44 -2.43
C LEU A 116 1.57 2.87 -2.16
N VAL A 117 0.26 3.07 -2.16
CA VAL A 117 -0.37 4.36 -1.82
C VAL A 117 -1.31 4.14 -0.64
N ARG A 118 -0.95 4.64 0.54
CA ARG A 118 -1.58 4.28 1.80
C ARG A 118 -1.99 5.49 2.64
N ASN A 119 -3.21 5.49 3.12
CA ASN A 119 -3.73 6.42 4.15
C ASN A 119 -3.57 7.92 3.84
N THR A 120 -3.26 8.27 2.59
CA THR A 120 -2.87 9.62 2.20
C THR A 120 -4.03 10.40 1.59
N SER A 121 -4.12 11.68 1.91
CA SER A 121 -5.00 12.61 1.19
C SER A 121 -4.36 13.19 -0.08
N LEU A 122 -3.11 12.82 -0.39
CA LEU A 122 -2.41 13.27 -1.59
C LEU A 122 -3.18 12.87 -2.85
N LYS A 123 -3.42 13.84 -3.73
CA LYS A 123 -3.96 13.60 -5.07
C LYS A 123 -2.81 13.44 -6.07
N PRO A 124 -2.92 12.48 -7.01
CA PRO A 124 -1.94 12.33 -8.07
C PRO A 124 -1.90 13.58 -8.95
N SER A 125 -0.74 13.86 -9.55
CA SER A 125 -0.62 14.85 -10.62
C SER A 125 -1.30 14.35 -11.90
N GLU A 126 -1.80 15.25 -12.75
CA GLU A 126 -2.42 14.91 -14.05
C GLU A 126 -1.45 14.24 -15.02
N HIS A 127 -0.15 14.41 -14.81
CA HIS A 127 0.91 13.92 -15.69
C HIS A 127 1.62 12.68 -15.13
N TRP A 128 1.18 12.17 -13.99
CA TRP A 128 1.80 10.99 -13.40
C TRP A 128 1.36 9.72 -14.10
N ILE A 129 2.31 8.86 -14.39
CA ILE A 129 2.08 7.51 -14.90
C ILE A 129 2.75 6.54 -13.95
N LEU A 130 1.98 5.66 -13.32
CA LEU A 130 2.53 4.57 -12.52
C LEU A 130 2.86 3.37 -13.42
N LYS A 131 4.07 2.85 -13.29
CA LYS A 131 4.51 1.64 -13.99
C LYS A 131 5.04 0.64 -12.96
N CYS A 132 4.25 -0.42 -12.70
CA CYS A 132 4.59 -1.44 -11.73
C CYS A 132 4.02 -2.81 -12.06
N GLU A 133 4.61 -3.85 -11.44
CA GLU A 133 4.09 -5.23 -11.47
C GLU A 133 2.99 -5.41 -10.42
N ARG A 134 3.09 -4.67 -9.29
CA ARG A 134 2.11 -4.68 -8.20
C ARG A 134 1.76 -3.27 -7.77
N LEU A 135 0.47 -2.98 -7.71
CA LEU A 135 -0.07 -1.72 -7.20
C LEU A 135 -1.01 -1.99 -6.01
N GLU A 136 -0.75 -1.35 -4.89
CA GLU A 136 -1.66 -1.31 -3.74
C GLU A 136 -2.11 0.13 -3.49
N ILE A 137 -3.42 0.34 -3.42
CA ILE A 137 -4.01 1.61 -2.99
C ILE A 137 -4.96 1.33 -1.82
N ARG A 138 -4.68 1.91 -0.66
CA ARG A 138 -5.22 1.49 0.65
C ARG A 138 -5.49 2.72 1.54
N MET A 139 -6.59 2.75 2.30
CA MET A 139 -6.96 3.87 3.19
C MET A 139 -7.04 5.29 2.56
N VAL A 140 -7.16 5.45 1.23
CA VAL A 140 -7.18 6.80 0.60
C VAL A 140 -8.60 7.39 0.44
N GLY A 141 -9.65 6.58 0.60
CA GLY A 141 -11.04 6.96 0.33
C GLY A 141 -11.43 6.83 -1.15
N GLU A 142 -12.69 6.48 -1.43
CA GLU A 142 -13.19 6.04 -2.73
C GLU A 142 -12.90 7.03 -3.87
N GLU A 143 -13.33 8.29 -3.72
CA GLU A 143 -13.15 9.32 -4.75
C GLU A 143 -11.67 9.60 -5.05
N ARG A 144 -10.81 9.50 -4.04
CA ARG A 144 -9.36 9.62 -4.22
C ARG A 144 -8.78 8.40 -4.88
N GLN A 145 -9.24 7.20 -4.53
CA GLN A 145 -8.80 5.95 -5.17
C GLN A 145 -9.16 5.95 -6.66
N LYS A 146 -10.39 6.33 -7.02
CA LYS A 146 -10.81 6.53 -8.43
C LYS A 146 -9.87 7.51 -9.13
N CYS A 147 -9.60 8.65 -8.50
CA CYS A 147 -8.69 9.67 -9.04
C CYS A 147 -7.28 9.12 -9.30
N TRP A 148 -6.71 8.35 -8.35
CA TRP A 148 -5.43 7.67 -8.52
C TRP A 148 -5.44 6.69 -9.70
N LEU A 149 -6.42 5.79 -9.76
CA LEU A 149 -6.51 4.77 -10.80
C LEU A 149 -6.71 5.38 -12.19
N GLN A 150 -7.62 6.35 -12.31
CA GLN A 150 -7.94 6.98 -13.60
C GLN A 150 -6.80 7.82 -14.14
N LYS A 151 -6.11 8.58 -13.29
CA LYS A 151 -5.07 9.52 -13.74
C LYS A 151 -3.74 8.84 -14.00
N THR A 152 -3.42 7.81 -13.21
CA THR A 152 -2.06 7.27 -13.22
C THR A 152 -1.89 5.97 -13.99
N ILE A 153 -2.99 5.36 -14.44
CA ILE A 153 -2.99 4.11 -15.22
C ILE A 153 -3.61 4.38 -16.59
N PRO A 154 -2.82 4.86 -17.57
CA PRO A 154 -3.33 5.37 -18.85
C PRO A 154 -4.07 4.34 -19.72
N ASN A 155 -3.93 3.04 -19.45
CA ASN A 155 -4.55 1.95 -20.22
C ASN A 155 -5.74 1.28 -19.51
N LEU A 156 -6.27 1.87 -18.44
CA LEU A 156 -7.39 1.30 -17.69
C LEU A 156 -8.71 1.43 -18.47
N LYS A 157 -9.00 0.47 -19.36
CA LYS A 157 -10.16 0.53 -20.28
C LYS A 157 -11.53 0.45 -19.57
N LYS A 158 -11.60 -0.22 -18.41
CA LYS A 158 -12.79 -0.32 -17.54
C LYS A 158 -12.34 -0.48 -16.09
N LEU A 159 -12.89 0.32 -15.19
CA LEU A 159 -12.72 0.18 -13.75
C LEU A 159 -14.09 -0.10 -13.12
N LYS A 160 -14.29 -1.32 -12.59
CA LYS A 160 -15.46 -1.66 -11.78
C LYS A 160 -15.01 -1.80 -10.34
N LEU A 161 -15.31 -0.78 -9.53
CA LEU A 161 -15.20 -0.84 -8.09
C LEU A 161 -16.48 -1.50 -7.59
N ILE A 162 -16.38 -2.72 -7.06
CA ILE A 162 -17.51 -3.39 -6.43
C ILE A 162 -17.37 -3.13 -4.94
N GLU A 163 -18.25 -2.27 -4.42
CA GLU A 163 -18.47 -2.19 -3.00
C GLU A 163 -19.10 -3.48 -2.50
N TRP A 164 -18.52 -4.05 -1.44
CA TRP A 164 -19.34 -4.85 -0.55
C TRP A 164 -19.99 -3.84 0.39
N GLY A 165 -21.20 -3.41 0.05
CA GLY A 165 -22.07 -2.77 1.05
C GLY A 165 -22.27 -3.72 2.23
N ILE A 166 -22.61 -3.20 3.41
CA ILE A 166 -22.83 -3.99 4.63
C ILE A 166 -23.75 -5.18 4.36
N GLU A 167 -24.79 -5.01 3.53
CA GLU A 167 -25.71 -6.09 3.12
C GLU A 167 -25.00 -7.27 2.43
N GLY A 168 -24.02 -7.02 1.57
CA GLY A 168 -23.25 -8.10 0.92
C GLY A 168 -22.25 -8.77 1.84
N ILE A 169 -21.83 -8.09 2.91
CA ILE A 169 -20.90 -8.61 3.93
C ILE A 169 -21.61 -9.61 4.84
N LEU A 170 -22.89 -9.39 5.16
CA LEU A 170 -23.66 -10.25 6.05
C LEU A 170 -23.89 -11.66 5.48
N ASP A 171 -23.99 -11.79 4.15
CA ASP A 171 -24.23 -13.09 3.49
C ASP A 171 -22.97 -13.95 3.33
N LEU A 172 -21.78 -13.34 3.45
CA LEU A 172 -20.50 -14.01 3.20
C LEU A 172 -20.15 -15.08 4.23
N PRO A 173 -20.26 -14.82 5.55
CA PRO A 173 -20.05 -15.83 6.57
C PRO A 173 -20.97 -17.02 6.34
N GLN A 174 -22.24 -16.80 6.01
CA GLN A 174 -23.21 -17.88 5.83
C GLN A 174 -22.82 -18.80 4.67
N LYS A 175 -22.50 -18.24 3.50
CA LYS A 175 -22.04 -19.04 2.35
C LYS A 175 -20.76 -19.81 2.65
N TYR A 176 -19.82 -19.19 3.36
CA TYR A 176 -18.58 -19.86 3.75
C TYR A 176 -18.87 -21.01 4.71
N VAL A 177 -19.71 -20.79 5.71
CA VAL A 177 -20.06 -21.80 6.71
C VAL A 177 -20.84 -22.97 6.08
N GLU A 178 -21.71 -22.70 5.10
CA GLU A 178 -22.46 -23.74 4.39
C GLU A 178 -21.60 -24.57 3.43
N GLN A 179 -20.61 -23.96 2.77
CA GLN A 179 -19.84 -24.58 1.68
C GLN A 179 -18.36 -24.86 2.01
N GLY A 180 -17.87 -24.42 3.17
CA GLY A 180 -16.48 -24.58 3.58
C GLY A 180 -16.10 -26.05 3.76
N ARG A 181 -14.84 -26.37 3.49
CA ARG A 181 -14.28 -27.73 3.62
C ARG A 181 -13.38 -27.84 4.86
N PRO A 182 -13.08 -29.07 5.31
CA PRO A 182 -12.12 -29.27 6.39
C PRO A 182 -10.77 -28.63 6.06
N GLY A 183 -10.30 -27.74 6.93
CA GLY A 183 -9.02 -27.02 6.78
C GLY A 183 -9.11 -25.66 6.10
N ASP A 184 -10.26 -25.26 5.57
CA ASP A 184 -10.43 -23.93 5.00
C ASP A 184 -10.32 -22.85 6.10
N GLY A 185 -9.70 -21.73 5.75
CA GLY A 185 -9.70 -20.51 6.55
C GLY A 185 -10.58 -19.45 5.91
N PHE A 186 -11.33 -18.72 6.74
CA PHE A 186 -12.10 -17.56 6.30
C PHE A 186 -11.41 -16.28 6.76
N GLN A 187 -11.19 -15.37 5.82
CA GLN A 187 -10.71 -14.04 6.14
C GLN A 187 -11.63 -13.01 5.50
N LEU A 188 -12.18 -12.13 6.33
CA LEU A 188 -13.09 -11.07 5.93
C LEU A 188 -12.48 -9.72 6.31
N ARG A 189 -12.49 -8.78 5.36
CA ARG A 189 -11.95 -7.43 5.56
C ARG A 189 -12.98 -6.42 5.09
N PHE A 190 -13.36 -5.48 5.95
CA PHE A 190 -14.31 -4.43 5.58
C PHE A 190 -14.07 -3.13 6.34
N ALA A 191 -14.76 -2.10 5.86
CA ALA A 191 -14.79 -0.77 6.44
C ALA A 191 -15.89 -0.66 7.52
N SER A 192 -15.55 -0.53 8.80
CA SER A 192 -16.45 -0.13 9.87
C SER A 192 -16.67 1.38 9.80
N GLY A 193 -17.54 1.78 8.87
CA GLY A 193 -17.87 3.19 8.65
C GLY A 193 -19.04 3.72 9.47
N ASN A 194 -19.95 2.85 9.96
CA ASN A 194 -21.30 3.29 10.35
C ASN A 194 -21.85 2.64 11.64
N GLY A 195 -20.99 2.32 12.63
CA GLY A 195 -21.45 1.69 13.87
C GLY A 195 -21.87 0.22 13.72
N PHE A 196 -21.52 -0.40 12.60
CA PHE A 196 -21.65 -1.84 12.39
C PHE A 196 -20.71 -2.58 13.36
N ARG A 197 -21.27 -3.44 14.20
CA ARG A 197 -20.48 -4.32 15.06
C ARG A 197 -20.25 -5.62 14.32
N HIS A 198 -19.01 -5.99 14.10
CA HIS A 198 -18.67 -7.17 13.31
C HIS A 198 -19.23 -8.47 13.89
N GLU A 199 -19.55 -8.50 15.19
CA GLU A 199 -20.27 -9.60 15.81
C GLU A 199 -21.69 -9.83 15.23
N GLU A 200 -22.30 -8.81 14.62
CA GLU A 200 -23.62 -8.89 13.97
C GLU A 200 -23.60 -9.74 12.68
N MET A 201 -22.41 -10.04 12.14
CA MET A 201 -22.27 -10.90 10.97
C MET A 201 -22.47 -12.39 11.27
N PHE A 202 -22.42 -12.77 12.55
CA PHE A 202 -22.61 -14.15 12.98
C PHE A 202 -24.07 -14.38 13.32
N GLU A 203 -24.65 -15.47 12.82
CA GLU A 203 -26.01 -15.82 13.21
C GLU A 203 -26.06 -16.15 14.70
N LYS A 204 -27.14 -15.72 15.37
CA LYS A 204 -27.31 -15.90 16.83
C LYS A 204 -27.24 -17.35 17.30
N GLN A 205 -27.52 -18.30 16.40
CA GLN A 205 -27.49 -19.73 16.66
C GLN A 205 -26.09 -20.35 16.57
N TRP A 206 -25.12 -19.64 15.98
CA TRP A 206 -23.75 -20.11 15.86
C TRP A 206 -23.03 -19.98 17.20
N ASN A 207 -22.29 -21.02 17.57
CA ASN A 207 -21.43 -21.01 18.75
C ASN A 207 -20.09 -20.36 18.38
N VAL A 208 -20.03 -19.03 18.49
CA VAL A 208 -18.87 -18.23 18.09
C VAL A 208 -18.06 -17.79 19.31
N GLU A 209 -16.75 -18.01 19.27
CA GLU A 209 -15.80 -17.62 20.30
C GLU A 209 -14.79 -16.64 19.72
N LYS A 210 -14.61 -15.48 20.37
CA LYS A 210 -13.55 -14.52 20.05
C LYS A 210 -12.29 -14.92 20.78
N VAL A 211 -11.23 -15.27 20.05
CA VAL A 211 -9.98 -15.82 20.61
C VAL A 211 -9.06 -14.72 21.06
N GLU A 212 -8.72 -13.82 20.14
CA GLU A 212 -7.72 -12.79 20.36
C GLU A 212 -7.89 -11.61 19.40
N CYS A 213 -7.42 -10.45 19.84
CA CYS A 213 -7.16 -9.31 18.98
C CYS A 213 -5.72 -9.44 18.47
N LEU A 214 -5.56 -9.79 17.20
CA LEU A 214 -4.26 -10.03 16.57
C LEU A 214 -3.51 -8.72 16.33
N ASP A 215 -4.24 -7.66 15.98
CA ASP A 215 -3.69 -6.31 15.77
C ASP A 215 -4.73 -5.24 16.15
N PRO A 216 -4.62 -4.62 17.34
CA PRO A 216 -5.56 -3.59 17.80
C PRO A 216 -5.50 -2.29 16.99
N THR A 217 -4.37 -1.99 16.35
CA THR A 217 -4.18 -0.79 15.53
C THR A 217 -4.90 -0.92 14.19
N ASN A 218 -4.99 -2.16 13.70
CA ASN A 218 -5.62 -2.53 12.44
C ASN A 218 -7.00 -3.20 12.60
N GLY A 219 -7.51 -3.34 13.83
CA GLY A 219 -8.80 -3.97 14.09
C GLY A 219 -8.88 -5.42 13.62
N GLU A 220 -7.81 -6.20 13.80
CA GLU A 220 -7.78 -7.62 13.43
C GLU A 220 -8.21 -8.52 14.60
N TYR A 221 -9.24 -9.34 14.37
CA TYR A 221 -9.83 -10.23 15.36
C TYR A 221 -9.88 -11.67 14.85
N LEU A 222 -9.51 -12.61 15.71
CA LEU A 222 -9.64 -14.04 15.45
C LEU A 222 -10.89 -14.61 16.15
N TYR A 223 -11.67 -15.35 15.38
CA TYR A 223 -12.87 -16.06 15.81
C TYR A 223 -12.77 -17.56 15.50
N LEU A 224 -13.39 -18.36 16.37
CA LEU A 224 -13.70 -19.77 16.14
C LEU A 224 -15.22 -19.93 16.06
N ILE A 225 -15.70 -20.78 15.16
CA ILE A 225 -17.10 -21.22 15.15
C ILE A 225 -17.11 -22.70 15.54
N ASN A 226 -17.57 -22.99 16.76
CA ASN A 226 -17.54 -24.31 17.39
C ASN A 226 -18.81 -25.15 17.11
N GLY A 227 -19.76 -24.63 16.32
CA GLY A 227 -20.98 -25.33 15.92
C GLY A 227 -22.16 -24.39 15.72
N GLY A 228 -23.37 -24.94 15.63
CA GLY A 228 -24.61 -24.18 15.47
C GLY A 228 -24.95 -23.82 14.01
N PHE A 229 -24.29 -24.43 13.04
CA PHE A 229 -24.49 -24.22 11.61
C PHE A 229 -24.62 -25.54 10.86
N SER A 230 -25.16 -25.49 9.63
CA SER A 230 -25.20 -26.63 8.71
C SER A 230 -24.18 -26.43 7.59
N ASN A 231 -23.47 -27.49 7.23
CA ASN A 231 -22.44 -27.47 6.19
C ASN A 231 -22.56 -28.69 5.27
N PHE A 232 -22.51 -28.48 3.96
CA PHE A 232 -22.67 -29.54 2.94
C PHE A 232 -21.57 -30.60 2.96
N HIS A 233 -20.40 -30.27 3.49
CA HIS A 233 -19.23 -31.15 3.53
C HIS A 233 -19.02 -31.78 4.92
N GLY A 234 -19.98 -31.66 5.83
CA GLY A 234 -19.92 -32.27 7.17
C GLY A 234 -18.93 -31.59 8.11
N VAL A 235 -18.51 -30.35 7.83
CA VAL A 235 -17.68 -29.56 8.74
C VAL A 235 -18.52 -29.19 9.97
N THR A 236 -18.00 -29.51 11.17
CA THR A 236 -18.67 -29.23 12.45
C THR A 236 -18.01 -28.11 13.24
N LYS A 237 -16.78 -27.71 12.86
CA LYS A 237 -16.01 -26.65 13.51
C LYS A 237 -15.17 -25.90 12.48
N ILE A 238 -15.13 -24.57 12.59
CA ILE A 238 -14.29 -23.68 11.80
C ILE A 238 -13.33 -22.99 12.77
N SER A 239 -12.04 -23.33 12.65
CA SER A 239 -11.01 -22.94 13.63
C SER A 239 -10.29 -21.64 13.30
N ARG A 240 -10.59 -21.00 12.16
CA ARG A 240 -9.89 -19.79 11.72
C ARG A 240 -10.80 -18.88 10.92
N VAL A 241 -11.52 -18.01 11.62
CA VAL A 241 -12.26 -16.88 11.07
C VAL A 241 -11.53 -15.60 11.46
N ILE A 242 -10.90 -14.94 10.51
CA ILE A 242 -10.18 -13.69 10.77
C ILE A 242 -11.02 -12.54 10.23
N VAL A 243 -11.45 -11.66 11.14
CA VAL A 243 -12.19 -10.46 10.79
C VAL A 243 -11.27 -9.27 10.92
N HIS A 244 -11.23 -8.45 9.88
CA HIS A 244 -10.51 -7.21 9.89
C HIS A 244 -11.49 -6.04 9.80
N GLU A 245 -11.61 -5.32 10.91
CA GLU A 245 -12.43 -4.14 11.07
C GLU A 245 -11.56 -2.90 10.85
N PHE A 246 -11.54 -2.39 9.62
CA PHE A 246 -10.78 -1.19 9.27
C PHE A 246 -11.69 -0.02 9.04
N SER A 247 -11.17 1.20 8.92
CA SER A 247 -11.98 2.33 8.48
C SER A 247 -12.23 2.38 6.96
N THR A 248 -11.44 1.75 6.07
CA THR A 248 -11.66 1.75 4.58
C THR A 248 -10.74 0.81 3.75
N HIS A 249 -11.17 -0.34 3.18
CA HIS A 249 -10.37 -1.05 2.12
C HIS A 249 -11.13 -1.90 1.08
N PHE A 250 -10.51 -2.04 -0.11
CA PHE A 250 -10.70 -3.06 -1.16
C PHE A 250 -9.34 -3.69 -1.55
N VAL A 251 -9.31 -4.96 -2.00
CA VAL A 251 -8.13 -5.63 -2.58
C VAL A 251 -8.39 -5.96 -4.05
N PHE A 252 -7.46 -5.58 -4.94
CA PHE A 252 -7.47 -6.01 -6.34
C PHE A 252 -6.43 -7.12 -6.55
N LYS A 253 -6.87 -8.20 -7.21
CA LYS A 253 -5.97 -9.20 -7.81
C LYS A 253 -6.16 -9.08 -9.32
N GLU A 254 -5.15 -8.58 -10.02
CA GLU A 254 -5.13 -8.60 -11.47
C GLU A 254 -4.89 -10.04 -11.92
N PHE A 255 -5.78 -10.57 -12.75
CA PHE A 255 -5.53 -11.79 -13.51
C PHE A 255 -4.97 -11.34 -14.86
N SER A 256 -3.68 -11.58 -15.07
CA SER A 256 -3.10 -11.55 -16.41
C SER A 256 -3.75 -12.66 -17.24
N CYS A 257 -4.28 -12.32 -18.42
CA CYS A 257 -4.55 -13.31 -19.46
C CYS A 257 -3.24 -13.78 -20.08
#